data_AF-A0A3M8ENE8-F1
#
_entry.id   AF-A0A3M8ENE8-F1
#
_cell.length_a   1.000
_cell.length_b   1.000
_cell.length_c   1.000
_cell.angle_alpha   90.00
_cell.angle_beta   90.00
_cell.angle_gamma   90.00
#
_symmetry.space_group_name_H-M   'P 1'
#
loop_
_entity.id
_entity.type
_entity.pdbx_description
1 polymer ?
#
loop_
_entity_poly.entity_id
_entity_poly.type
_entity_poly.pdbx_seq_one_letter_code
_entity_poly.pdbx_strand_id
1 'polypeptide(L)'
;MRIIKLSFIIAVALLNIAAMPLPDGWRNPTAKETSQDWRNDKHHRYLSVKSDFNGDGITDEAKFLVKQRGQGLALFAFVSQGKEFRRFMLDELEDVGWLEVMGIDLAPKGKHTTACGKGYFDCDPGEPKQVTLTWPSINYFKEESASSFFYWHEKSKKFKRVWISD
;
A
#
# COMPACT_ATOMS: atom_id res chain seq x y z
N MET A 1 21.55 27.89 52.88
CA MET A 1 21.40 27.79 51.41
C MET A 1 20.63 26.51 51.10
N ARG A 2 19.31 26.58 50.86
CA ARG A 2 18.46 25.40 50.61
C ARG A 2 18.32 25.19 49.09
N ILE A 3 18.81 24.06 48.59
CA ILE A 3 18.71 23.68 47.18
C ILE A 3 17.32 23.05 46.98
N ILE A 4 16.44 23.75 46.25
CA ILE A 4 15.14 23.23 45.84
C ILE A 4 15.39 22.28 44.65
N LYS A 5 15.22 20.98 44.86
CA LYS A 5 15.25 19.98 43.78
C LYS A 5 13.94 20.10 42.99
N LEU A 6 14.01 20.71 41.81
CA LEU A 6 12.90 20.74 40.86
C LEU A 6 12.83 19.38 40.15
N SER A 7 11.95 18.50 40.62
CA SER A 7 11.66 17.23 39.93
C SER A 7 10.79 17.52 38.70
N PHE A 8 11.37 17.40 37.51
CA PHE A 8 10.63 17.44 36.24
C PHE A 8 9.88 16.11 36.06
N ILE A 9 8.55 16.13 36.20
CA ILE A 9 7.69 14.99 35.83
C ILE A 9 7.36 15.15 34.34
N ILE A 10 8.03 14.37 33.49
CA ILE A 10 7.68 14.28 32.06
C ILE A 10 6.45 13.37 31.96
N ALA A 11 5.28 13.97 31.76
CA ALA A 11 4.06 13.24 31.41
C ALA A 11 4.16 12.78 29.95
N VAL A 12 4.48 11.51 29.73
CA VAL A 12 4.41 10.89 28.40
C VAL A 12 2.94 10.63 28.10
N ALA A 13 2.34 11.47 27.26
CA ALA A 13 1.01 11.22 26.74
C ALA A 13 1.05 10.00 25.81
N LEU A 14 0.47 8.88 26.25
CA LEU A 14 0.24 7.72 25.40
C LEU A 14 -0.84 8.08 24.38
N LEU A 15 -0.41 8.45 23.17
CA LEU A 15 -1.30 8.56 22.02
C LEU A 15 -1.81 7.16 21.68
N ASN A 16 -3.06 6.86 22.05
CA ASN A 16 -3.77 5.71 21.52
C ASN A 16 -4.03 5.96 20.04
N ILE A 17 -3.15 5.44 19.18
CA ILE A 17 -3.38 5.38 17.74
C ILE A 17 -4.44 4.30 17.52
N ALA A 18 -5.70 4.70 17.48
CA ALA A 18 -6.77 3.80 17.08
C ALA A 18 -6.49 3.34 15.64
N ALA A 19 -6.41 2.01 15.44
CA ALA A 19 -6.28 1.45 14.10
C ALA A 19 -7.50 1.88 13.27
N MET A 20 -7.26 2.33 12.02
CA MET A 20 -8.35 2.71 11.13
C MET A 20 -9.32 1.55 10.94
N PRO A 21 -10.65 1.79 11.03
CA PRO A 21 -11.63 0.73 10.80
C PRO A 21 -11.54 0.25 9.35
N LEU A 22 -11.61 -1.08 9.18
CA LEU A 22 -11.66 -1.70 7.86
C LEU A 22 -12.98 -1.36 7.16
N PRO A 23 -13.04 -1.41 5.81
CA PRO A 23 -14.30 -1.30 5.09
C PRO A 23 -15.27 -2.42 5.49
N ASP A 24 -16.56 -2.10 5.52
CA ASP A 24 -17.62 -3.06 5.86
C ASP A 24 -17.58 -4.28 4.94
N GLY A 25 -17.69 -5.48 5.51
CA GLY A 25 -17.61 -6.72 4.75
C GLY A 25 -16.19 -7.18 4.40
N TRP A 26 -15.15 -6.49 4.89
CA TRP A 26 -13.75 -6.86 4.69
C TRP A 26 -13.06 -7.21 6.01
N ARG A 27 -12.07 -8.10 5.93
CA ARG A 27 -11.20 -8.50 7.06
C ARG A 27 -9.76 -8.58 6.62
N ASN A 28 -8.84 -8.61 7.60
CA ASN A 28 -7.46 -8.98 7.31
C ASN A 28 -7.40 -10.45 6.83
N PRO A 29 -6.42 -10.80 5.97
CA PRO A 29 -6.06 -12.18 5.73
C PRO A 29 -5.73 -12.92 7.02
N THR A 30 -6.06 -14.20 7.08
CA THR A 30 -5.66 -15.11 8.16
C THR A 30 -4.27 -15.68 7.89
N ALA A 31 -3.58 -16.15 8.93
CA ALA A 31 -2.27 -16.79 8.77
C ALA A 31 -2.31 -18.02 7.84
N LYS A 32 -3.43 -18.76 7.80
CA LYS A 32 -3.63 -19.90 6.89
C LYS A 32 -3.67 -19.47 5.42
N GLU A 33 -4.26 -18.31 5.13
CA GLU A 33 -4.34 -17.77 3.77
C GLU A 33 -3.00 -17.20 3.30
N THR A 34 -2.01 -17.05 4.19
CA THR A 34 -0.75 -16.34 3.93
C THR A 34 0.48 -17.16 4.34
N SER A 35 0.34 -18.48 4.37
CA SER A 35 1.38 -19.43 4.79
C SER A 35 2.27 -19.92 3.64
N GLN A 36 2.39 -19.14 2.57
CA GLN A 36 3.22 -19.53 1.42
C GLN A 36 4.70 -19.27 1.68
N ASP A 37 5.55 -20.22 1.29
CA ASP A 37 6.98 -20.22 1.61
C ASP A 37 7.75 -19.00 1.07
N TRP A 38 7.36 -18.48 -0.11
CA TRP A 38 7.99 -17.29 -0.71
C TRP A 38 7.84 -16.01 0.14
N ARG A 39 6.92 -16.02 1.12
CA ARG A 39 6.79 -14.96 2.13
C ARG A 39 7.84 -15.08 3.25
N ASN A 40 8.79 -16.03 3.14
CA ASN A 40 9.92 -16.28 4.03
C ASN A 40 9.49 -16.47 5.50
N ASP A 41 8.52 -17.35 5.74
CA ASP A 41 7.89 -17.65 7.05
C ASP A 41 7.24 -16.47 7.78
N LYS A 42 7.32 -15.27 7.22
CA LYS A 42 6.68 -14.07 7.74
C LYS A 42 5.32 -13.95 7.07
N HIS A 43 4.31 -14.59 7.65
CA HIS A 43 2.92 -14.60 7.20
C HIS A 43 2.29 -13.21 6.92
N HIS A 44 2.96 -12.12 7.27
CA HIS A 44 2.52 -10.74 7.04
C HIS A 44 3.34 -10.00 5.95
N ARG A 45 4.43 -10.60 5.45
CA ARG A 45 5.28 -9.98 4.44
C ARG A 45 4.50 -9.80 3.14
N TYR A 46 4.65 -8.64 2.53
CA TYR A 46 3.97 -8.24 1.29
C TYR A 46 2.44 -8.20 1.37
N LEU A 47 1.86 -8.11 2.58
CA LEU A 47 0.42 -7.94 2.77
C LEU A 47 0.01 -6.51 3.05
N SER A 48 0.93 -5.71 3.59
CA SER A 48 0.74 -4.29 3.84
C SER A 48 2.04 -3.53 3.66
N VAL A 49 1.92 -2.28 3.23
CA VAL A 49 3.00 -1.30 3.18
C VAL A 49 2.53 0.01 3.76
N LYS A 50 3.45 0.74 4.41
CA LYS A 50 3.17 2.05 5.00
C LYS A 50 4.17 3.07 4.48
N SER A 51 3.67 4.21 4.02
CA SER A 51 4.49 5.33 3.54
C SER A 51 3.64 6.59 3.44
N ASP A 52 4.24 7.72 3.09
CA ASP A 52 3.52 8.93 2.70
C ASP A 52 3.28 8.88 1.18
N PHE A 53 2.12 8.39 0.74
CA PHE A 53 1.85 8.18 -0.68
C PHE A 53 1.43 9.47 -1.37
N ASN A 54 0.83 10.41 -0.64
CA ASN A 54 0.29 11.65 -1.19
C ASN A 54 1.21 12.88 -1.00
N GLY A 55 2.27 12.76 -0.21
CA GLY A 55 3.26 13.80 0.08
C GLY A 55 2.84 14.80 1.16
N ASP A 56 1.87 14.48 2.01
CA ASP A 56 1.38 15.38 3.07
C ASP A 56 2.10 15.25 4.41
N GLY A 57 3.09 14.35 4.49
CA GLY A 57 3.89 14.08 5.69
C GLY A 57 3.21 13.16 6.70
N ILE A 58 2.00 12.67 6.43
CA ILE A 58 1.30 11.69 7.26
C ILE A 58 1.52 10.29 6.68
N THR A 59 1.65 9.29 7.56
CA THR A 59 1.82 7.91 7.12
C THR A 59 0.49 7.30 6.71
N ASP A 60 0.42 6.88 5.45
CA ASP A 60 -0.64 6.09 4.83
C ASP A 60 -0.39 4.59 4.97
N GLU A 61 -1.41 3.79 4.65
CA GLU A 61 -1.30 2.32 4.58
C GLU A 61 -1.97 1.78 3.32
N ALA A 62 -1.30 0.89 2.61
CA ALA A 62 -1.93 0.02 1.62
C ALA A 62 -1.87 -1.42 2.12
N LYS A 63 -2.94 -2.19 1.92
CA LYS A 63 -3.00 -3.59 2.36
C LYS A 63 -4.02 -4.42 1.59
N PHE A 64 -3.74 -5.71 1.53
CA PHE A 64 -4.73 -6.69 1.12
C PHE A 64 -5.77 -6.92 2.20
N LEU A 65 -7.03 -6.99 1.78
CA LEU A 65 -8.16 -7.41 2.59
C LEU A 65 -8.93 -8.52 1.88
N VAL A 66 -9.53 -9.39 2.68
CA VAL A 66 -10.36 -10.51 2.20
C VAL A 66 -11.82 -10.20 2.50
N LYS A 67 -12.70 -10.49 1.55
CA LYS A 67 -14.15 -10.39 1.74
C LYS A 67 -14.58 -11.36 2.84
N GLN A 68 -15.46 -10.96 3.77
CA GLN A 68 -15.77 -11.75 4.97
C GLN A 68 -16.22 -13.19 4.70
N ARG A 69 -16.87 -13.45 3.56
CA ARG A 69 -17.30 -14.79 3.13
C ARG A 69 -16.24 -15.59 2.37
N GLY A 70 -14.99 -15.11 2.30
CA GLY A 70 -13.87 -15.78 1.66
C GLY A 70 -13.87 -15.78 0.13
N GLN A 71 -14.75 -15.01 -0.50
CA GLN A 71 -14.97 -14.99 -1.96
C GLN A 71 -14.37 -13.73 -2.63
N GLY A 72 -13.15 -13.35 -2.24
CA GLY A 72 -12.49 -12.24 -2.91
C GLY A 72 -11.40 -11.58 -2.09
N LEU A 73 -10.45 -11.04 -2.82
CA LEU A 73 -9.27 -10.33 -2.34
C LEU A 73 -9.29 -8.93 -2.94
N ALA A 74 -9.00 -7.90 -2.16
CA ALA A 74 -8.81 -6.56 -2.71
C ALA A 74 -7.62 -5.86 -2.08
N LEU A 75 -6.96 -5.05 -2.89
CA LEU A 75 -5.94 -4.11 -2.44
C LEU A 75 -6.63 -2.79 -2.08
N PHE A 76 -6.53 -2.38 -0.82
CA PHE A 76 -6.99 -1.08 -0.36
C PHE A 76 -5.82 -0.17 -0.03
N ALA A 77 -5.98 1.13 -0.29
CA ALA A 77 -5.15 2.19 0.25
C ALA A 77 -5.99 3.12 1.15
N PHE A 78 -5.43 3.44 2.31
CA PHE A 78 -5.94 4.35 3.32
C PHE A 78 -5.01 5.55 3.35
N VAL A 79 -5.45 6.66 2.75
CA VAL A 79 -4.61 7.83 2.50
C VAL A 79 -5.13 9.03 3.26
N SER A 80 -4.27 9.72 4.00
CA SER A 80 -4.60 10.97 4.68
C SER A 80 -5.11 11.99 3.67
N GLN A 81 -6.17 12.70 4.04
CA GLN A 81 -6.72 13.83 3.31
C GLN A 81 -7.22 14.87 4.32
N GLY A 82 -6.32 15.76 4.73
CA GLY A 82 -6.61 16.74 5.77
C GLY A 82 -6.65 16.12 7.16
N LYS A 83 -7.83 16.05 7.79
CA LYS A 83 -7.99 15.50 9.15
C LYS A 83 -8.46 14.04 9.19
N GLU A 84 -8.75 13.47 8.03
CA GLU A 84 -9.33 12.13 7.91
C GLU A 84 -8.51 11.29 6.93
N PHE A 85 -8.70 9.97 6.98
CA PHE A 85 -8.17 9.06 5.99
C PHE A 85 -9.27 8.65 5.00
N ARG A 86 -8.97 8.80 3.71
CA ARG A 86 -9.82 8.33 2.63
C ARG A 86 -9.39 6.94 2.18
N ARG A 87 -10.38 6.12 1.86
CA ARG A 87 -10.21 4.74 1.38
C ARG A 87 -10.31 4.67 -0.14
N PHE A 88 -9.41 3.90 -0.75
CA PHE A 88 -9.38 3.61 -2.18
C PHE A 88 -9.25 2.11 -2.37
N MET A 89 -10.19 1.49 -3.07
CA MET A 89 -10.02 0.12 -3.58
C MET A 89 -9.25 0.22 -4.89
N LEU A 90 -8.02 -0.30 -4.90
CA LEU A 90 -7.10 -0.17 -6.03
C LEU A 90 -7.25 -1.32 -7.03
N ASP A 91 -7.56 -2.52 -6.51
CA ASP A 91 -7.85 -3.70 -7.30
C ASP A 91 -8.76 -4.65 -6.50
N GLU A 92 -9.59 -5.44 -7.18
CA GLU A 92 -10.38 -6.53 -6.59
C GLU A 92 -10.23 -7.77 -7.48
N LEU A 93 -9.91 -8.89 -6.85
CA LEU A 93 -9.78 -10.21 -7.44
C LEU A 93 -10.87 -11.10 -6.84
N GLU A 94 -11.58 -11.83 -7.69
CA GLU A 94 -12.74 -12.63 -7.28
C GLU A 94 -12.37 -13.81 -6.38
N ASP A 95 -11.15 -14.33 -6.51
CA ASP A 95 -10.66 -15.48 -5.75
C ASP A 95 -9.68 -15.05 -4.65
N VAL A 96 -9.90 -15.53 -3.43
CA VAL A 96 -8.95 -15.35 -2.32
C VAL A 96 -7.64 -16.10 -2.55
N GLY A 97 -7.63 -17.16 -3.36
CA GLY A 97 -6.44 -17.92 -3.74
C GLY A 97 -5.35 -17.08 -4.39
N TRP A 98 -5.69 -15.90 -4.94
CA TRP A 98 -4.68 -14.95 -5.40
C TRP A 98 -3.75 -14.45 -4.28
N LEU A 99 -4.13 -14.54 -3.00
CA LEU A 99 -3.20 -14.27 -1.88
C LEU A 99 -1.97 -15.18 -1.91
N GLU A 100 -2.05 -16.33 -2.56
CA GLU A 100 -0.92 -17.26 -2.65
C GLU A 100 0.21 -16.74 -3.52
N VAL A 101 -0.07 -15.80 -4.43
CA VAL A 101 0.92 -15.32 -5.42
C VAL A 101 0.99 -13.80 -5.51
N MET A 102 0.01 -13.06 -4.97
CA MET A 102 -0.01 -11.60 -5.03
C MET A 102 0.69 -10.98 -3.83
N GLY A 103 1.47 -9.94 -4.08
CA GLY A 103 2.19 -9.19 -3.07
C GLY A 103 2.13 -7.69 -3.32
N ILE A 104 2.39 -6.92 -2.26
CA ILE A 104 2.67 -5.50 -2.36
C ILE A 104 3.98 -5.13 -1.67
N ASP A 105 4.72 -4.19 -2.26
CA ASP A 105 5.90 -3.58 -1.68
C ASP A 105 5.95 -2.07 -2.00
N LEU A 106 6.93 -1.34 -1.46
CA LEU A 106 7.18 0.05 -1.82
C LEU A 106 7.95 0.13 -3.14
N ALA A 107 7.36 0.80 -4.13
CA ALA A 107 8.05 1.25 -5.32
C ALA A 107 8.91 2.48 -4.98
N PRO A 108 10.21 2.49 -5.34
CA PRO A 108 11.09 3.61 -5.03
C PRO A 108 10.73 4.85 -5.85
N LYS A 109 11.02 6.03 -5.29
CA LYS A 109 10.90 7.32 -6.00
C LYS A 109 11.80 7.35 -7.24
N GLY A 110 11.46 8.22 -8.19
CA GLY A 110 12.28 8.48 -9.37
C GLY A 110 11.63 8.09 -10.68
N LYS A 111 12.44 8.02 -11.74
CA LYS A 111 11.99 7.69 -13.09
C LYS A 111 11.99 6.19 -13.30
N HIS A 112 10.90 5.69 -13.86
CA HIS A 112 10.69 4.28 -14.17
C HIS A 112 10.19 4.13 -15.61
N THR A 113 10.81 3.24 -16.37
CA THR A 113 10.32 2.87 -17.70
C THR A 113 9.18 1.89 -17.54
N THR A 114 8.05 2.16 -18.19
CA THR A 114 6.86 1.31 -18.10
C THR A 114 7.01 0.07 -18.97
N ALA A 115 6.18 -0.95 -18.77
CA ALA A 115 6.21 -2.16 -19.59
C ALA A 115 6.00 -1.84 -21.08
N CYS A 116 5.03 -0.97 -21.40
CA CYS A 116 4.82 -0.50 -22.76
C CYS A 116 6.01 0.36 -23.27
N GLY A 117 6.61 1.17 -22.39
CA GLY A 117 7.81 1.96 -22.70
C GLY A 117 9.05 1.11 -23.04
N LYS A 118 9.14 -0.08 -22.45
CA LYS A 118 10.13 -1.11 -22.78
C LYS A 118 9.79 -1.90 -24.06
N GLY A 119 8.58 -1.76 -24.59
CA GLY A 119 8.14 -2.42 -25.83
C GLY A 119 7.56 -3.83 -25.63
N TYR A 120 7.12 -4.18 -24.42
CA TYR A 120 6.41 -5.46 -24.20
C TYR A 120 5.06 -5.50 -24.93
N PHE A 121 4.43 -4.34 -25.08
CA PHE A 121 3.18 -4.11 -25.81
C PHE A 121 3.11 -2.64 -26.22
N ASP A 122 2.20 -2.31 -27.15
CA ASP A 122 1.92 -0.93 -27.52
C ASP A 122 1.31 -0.17 -26.35
N CYS A 123 1.79 1.05 -26.10
CA CYS A 123 1.20 1.90 -25.06
C CYS A 123 -0.22 2.31 -25.47
N ASP A 124 -1.16 2.17 -24.54
CA ASP A 124 -2.51 2.68 -24.74
C ASP A 124 -2.51 4.21 -24.91
N PRO A 125 -3.54 4.80 -25.56
CA PRO A 125 -3.68 6.25 -25.67
C PRO A 125 -3.61 6.95 -24.30
N GLY A 126 -2.54 7.70 -24.07
CA GLY A 126 -2.31 8.42 -22.81
C GLY A 126 -1.55 7.64 -21.74
N GLU A 127 -1.19 6.37 -21.99
CA GLU A 127 -0.26 5.63 -21.16
C GLU A 127 1.18 6.14 -21.39
N PRO A 128 1.89 6.58 -20.34
CA PRO A 128 3.23 7.11 -20.51
C PRO A 128 4.25 5.99 -20.68
N LYS A 129 5.23 6.18 -21.57
CA LYS A 129 6.41 5.29 -21.70
C LYS A 129 7.33 5.32 -20.47
N GLN A 130 7.25 6.40 -19.70
CA GLN A 130 8.00 6.56 -18.45
C GLN A 130 7.10 7.26 -17.42
N VAL A 131 7.10 6.75 -16.20
CA VAL A 131 6.46 7.41 -15.05
C VAL A 131 7.53 7.97 -14.13
N THR A 132 7.30 9.17 -13.59
CA THR A 132 8.14 9.73 -12.52
C THR A 132 7.36 9.69 -11.22
N LEU A 133 7.85 8.92 -10.27
CA LEU A 133 7.27 8.78 -8.94
C LEU A 133 7.89 9.83 -8.02
N THR A 134 7.12 10.87 -7.69
CA THR A 134 7.54 11.90 -6.74
C THR A 134 7.61 11.33 -5.31
N TRP A 135 6.62 10.53 -4.94
CA TRP A 135 6.47 9.90 -3.62
C TRP A 135 6.62 8.38 -3.72
N PRO A 136 6.93 7.68 -2.61
CA PRO A 136 6.90 6.23 -2.61
C PRO A 136 5.52 5.77 -3.10
N SER A 137 5.50 4.74 -3.92
CA SER A 137 4.27 4.23 -4.52
C SER A 137 4.08 2.77 -4.16
N ILE A 138 2.94 2.21 -4.49
CA ILE A 138 2.64 0.81 -4.17
C ILE A 138 3.06 -0.03 -5.37
N ASN A 139 4.10 -0.85 -5.21
CA ASN A 139 4.41 -1.92 -6.15
C ASN A 139 3.44 -3.07 -5.88
N TYR A 140 2.56 -3.37 -6.82
CA TYR A 140 1.61 -4.47 -6.77
C TYR A 140 2.02 -5.53 -7.79
N PHE A 141 2.36 -6.71 -7.31
CA PHE A 141 3.03 -7.73 -8.10
C PHE A 141 2.39 -9.10 -7.91
N LYS A 142 2.52 -9.92 -8.95
CA LYS A 142 2.42 -11.37 -8.86
C LYS A 142 3.85 -11.90 -8.76
N GLU A 143 4.10 -12.74 -7.77
CA GLU A 143 5.40 -13.37 -7.56
C GLU A 143 5.89 -14.07 -8.84
N GLU A 144 7.18 -13.86 -9.17
CA GLU A 144 7.84 -14.31 -10.42
C GLU A 144 7.16 -13.90 -11.74
N SER A 145 6.35 -12.85 -11.74
CA SER A 145 5.54 -12.49 -12.92
C SER A 145 5.35 -10.97 -13.06
N ALA A 146 4.17 -10.54 -13.48
CA ALA A 146 3.86 -9.15 -13.79
C ALA A 146 3.79 -8.27 -12.52
N SER A 147 4.18 -7.01 -12.68
CA SER A 147 4.04 -5.98 -11.65
C SER A 147 3.43 -4.69 -12.20
N SER A 148 2.84 -3.90 -11.32
CA SER A 148 2.32 -2.59 -11.66
C SER A 148 2.46 -1.65 -10.48
N PHE A 149 2.64 -0.37 -10.75
CA PHE A 149 2.66 0.65 -9.72
C PHE A 149 1.30 1.30 -9.61
N PHE A 150 0.79 1.39 -8.38
CA PHE A 150 -0.24 2.37 -8.02
C PHE A 150 0.44 3.59 -7.41
N TYR A 151 0.33 4.73 -8.11
CA TYR A 151 0.98 5.98 -7.71
C TYR A 151 -0.05 7.10 -7.55
N TRP A 152 0.22 8.01 -6.62
CA TRP A 152 -0.66 9.14 -6.37
C TRP A 152 -0.58 10.17 -7.51
N HIS A 153 -1.71 10.49 -8.11
CA HIS A 153 -1.81 11.52 -9.13
C HIS A 153 -2.37 12.81 -8.52
N GLU A 154 -1.48 13.78 -8.26
CA GLU A 154 -1.79 15.00 -7.52
C GLU A 154 -2.97 15.80 -8.09
N LYS A 155 -3.05 15.93 -9.41
CA LYS A 155 -4.10 16.73 -10.07
C LYS A 155 -5.50 16.14 -9.86
N SER A 156 -5.62 14.82 -9.88
CA SER A 156 -6.92 14.14 -9.70
C SER A 156 -7.19 13.71 -8.26
N LYS A 157 -6.20 13.83 -7.36
CA LYS A 157 -6.26 13.36 -5.97
C LYS A 157 -6.77 11.91 -5.88
N LYS A 158 -6.22 11.04 -6.74
CA LYS A 158 -6.53 9.62 -6.86
C LYS A 158 -5.27 8.85 -7.25
N PHE A 159 -5.26 7.55 -6.99
CA PHE A 159 -4.25 6.66 -7.55
C PHE A 159 -4.47 6.45 -9.06
N LYS A 160 -3.36 6.31 -9.79
CA LYS A 160 -3.32 5.76 -11.15
C LYS A 160 -2.51 4.47 -11.12
N ARG A 161 -2.82 3.56 -12.04
CA ARG A 161 -2.09 2.31 -12.25
C ARG A 161 -1.22 2.44 -13.49
N VAL A 162 -0.02 1.85 -13.47
CA VAL A 162 0.82 1.69 -14.65
C VAL A 162 1.56 0.37 -14.58
N TRP A 163 1.62 -0.37 -15.69
CA TRP A 163 2.32 -1.65 -15.75
C TRP A 163 3.83 -1.45 -15.81
N ILE A 164 4.54 -2.22 -15.01
CA ILE A 164 6.00 -2.21 -14.93
C ILE A 164 6.48 -3.60 -15.31
N SER A 165 7.61 -3.64 -16.00
CA SER A 165 8.42 -4.85 -16.07
C SER A 165 9.74 -4.47 -15.46
N ASP A 166 10.31 -5.34 -14.64
CA ASP A 166 11.72 -5.26 -14.29
C ASP A 166 12.60 -5.70 -15.47
#